data_AF-A0A3D3LDQ6-F1
#
_entry.id   AF-A0A3D3LDQ6-F1
#
_cell.length_a   1.000
_cell.length_b   1.000
_cell.length_c   1.000
_cell.angle_alpha   90.00
_cell.angle_beta   90.00
_cell.angle_gamma   90.00
#
_symmetry.space_group_name_H-M   'P 1'
#
loop_
_entity.id
_entity.type
_entity.pdbx_description
1 polymer ?
#
loop_
_entity_poly.entity_id
_entity_poly.type
_entity_poly.pdbx_seq_one_letter_code
_entity_poly.pdbx_strand_id
1 'polypeptide(L)'
;MPDLQHIQGLPAFLKERIIGQDHVVPRVVPIIQNGELGLSDPGRPKGTFLFLGPTGVGKTEITLLITEYIFKDVQKHCIRLDMSEYQNQESLGLLLGKDESSRGNMGRFYDRAEGRGVILFDEIEKAHPRVLDIFLQVLDAGRITVASGETLNLCEFYIVATSNIGADALMELKNSPMATVERFIEDLAAAELRPEVLARFNVRCVFQKLGYAAQKQIAQIMLNKELKLLRGKGYDLKAGPGVLDLLVAQGVEPRLGVRRMRATAEANCRHAVREALMAGRPTSGTLVAENGHLVIHP
;
A
#
# COMPACT_ATOMS: atom_id res chain seq x y z
N MET A 1 -28.82 5.72 2.44
CA MET A 1 -28.54 4.38 1.90
C MET A 1 -27.16 4.42 1.26
N PRO A 2 -26.31 3.41 1.46
CA PRO A 2 -25.01 3.34 0.79
C PRO A 2 -25.20 3.40 -0.73
N ASP A 3 -24.32 4.11 -1.43
CA ASP A 3 -24.32 4.17 -2.89
C ASP A 3 -23.91 2.81 -3.45
N LEU A 4 -24.90 1.97 -3.74
CA LEU A 4 -24.71 0.61 -4.23
C LEU A 4 -23.96 0.58 -5.56
N GLN A 5 -24.18 1.58 -6.44
CA GLN A 5 -23.48 1.66 -7.71
C GLN A 5 -21.99 1.95 -7.49
N HIS A 6 -21.68 2.85 -6.55
CA HIS A 6 -20.30 3.09 -6.16
C HIS A 6 -19.66 1.83 -5.57
N ILE A 7 -20.28 1.13 -4.63
CA ILE A 7 -19.69 -0.09 -4.03
C ILE A 7 -19.51 -1.24 -5.03
N GLN A 8 -20.38 -1.36 -6.03
CA GLN A 8 -20.26 -2.36 -7.11
C GLN A 8 -19.03 -2.13 -8.00
N GLY A 9 -18.54 -0.90 -8.13
CA GLY A 9 -17.38 -0.58 -8.98
C GLY A 9 -16.02 -0.89 -8.34
N LEU A 10 -15.96 -1.15 -7.03
CA LEU A 10 -14.71 -1.41 -6.30
C LEU A 10 -13.82 -2.50 -6.92
N PRO A 11 -14.34 -3.67 -7.34
CA PRO A 11 -13.49 -4.74 -7.88
C PRO A 11 -12.79 -4.32 -9.16
N ALA A 12 -13.51 -3.65 -10.07
CA ALA A 12 -12.95 -3.16 -11.33
C ALA A 12 -11.92 -2.06 -11.08
N PHE A 13 -12.22 -1.13 -10.17
CA PHE A 13 -11.31 -0.06 -9.77
C PHE A 13 -9.98 -0.60 -9.24
N LEU A 14 -10.02 -1.62 -8.37
CA LEU A 14 -8.82 -2.25 -7.82
C LEU A 14 -8.08 -3.08 -8.87
N LYS A 15 -8.77 -3.89 -9.67
CA LYS A 15 -8.14 -4.74 -10.69
C LYS A 15 -7.37 -3.95 -11.75
N GLU A 16 -7.86 -2.77 -12.10
CA GLU A 16 -7.17 -1.87 -13.05
C GLU A 16 -5.83 -1.35 -12.50
N ARG A 17 -5.71 -1.18 -11.18
CA ARG A 17 -4.60 -0.47 -10.52
C ARG A 17 -3.65 -1.39 -9.74
N ILE A 18 -4.14 -2.52 -9.25
CA ILE A 18 -3.35 -3.54 -8.56
C ILE A 18 -2.86 -4.56 -9.56
N ILE A 19 -1.62 -4.38 -9.98
CA ILE A 19 -1.01 -5.16 -11.05
C ILE A 19 -0.31 -6.40 -10.49
N GLY A 20 -0.56 -7.56 -11.09
CA GLY A 20 0.14 -8.81 -10.79
C GLY A 20 -0.26 -9.47 -9.47
N GLN A 21 -1.41 -9.10 -8.89
CA GLN A 21 -1.95 -9.66 -7.64
C GLN A 21 -3.42 -10.06 -7.80
N ASP A 22 -3.76 -10.70 -8.93
CA ASP A 22 -5.15 -11.04 -9.30
C ASP A 22 -5.86 -11.93 -8.27
N HIS A 23 -5.11 -12.69 -7.46
CA HIS A 23 -5.64 -13.54 -6.39
C HIS A 23 -6.00 -12.76 -5.12
N VAL A 24 -5.50 -11.53 -4.94
CA VAL A 24 -5.73 -10.72 -3.73
C VAL A 24 -7.06 -9.99 -3.78
N VAL A 25 -7.37 -9.34 -4.91
CA VAL A 25 -8.58 -8.50 -5.05
C VAL A 25 -9.87 -9.26 -4.70
N PRO A 26 -10.10 -10.51 -5.16
CA PRO A 26 -11.30 -11.27 -4.82
C PRO A 26 -11.45 -11.61 -3.33
N ARG A 27 -10.35 -11.64 -2.57
CA ARG A 27 -10.36 -11.89 -1.11
C ARG A 27 -10.66 -10.62 -0.33
N VAL A 28 -10.18 -9.48 -0.79
CA VAL A 28 -10.31 -8.19 -0.09
C VAL A 28 -11.66 -7.54 -0.32
N VAL A 29 -12.15 -7.55 -1.56
CA VAL A 29 -13.39 -6.88 -1.99
C VAL A 29 -14.61 -7.25 -1.12
N PRO A 30 -14.91 -8.54 -0.84
CA PRO A 30 -16.10 -8.90 -0.08
C PRO A 30 -16.12 -8.33 1.33
N ILE A 31 -14.96 -8.23 2.00
CA ILE A 31 -14.88 -7.66 3.35
C ILE A 31 -15.18 -6.16 3.32
N ILE A 32 -14.63 -5.43 2.34
CA ILE A 32 -14.92 -4.00 2.18
C ILE A 32 -16.40 -3.78 1.89
N GLN A 33 -16.97 -4.57 0.95
CA GLN A 33 -18.39 -4.49 0.62
C GLN A 33 -19.28 -4.78 1.83
N ASN A 34 -18.97 -5.81 2.63
CA ASN A 34 -19.71 -6.10 3.86
C ASN A 34 -19.65 -4.94 4.86
N GLY A 35 -18.48 -4.33 5.05
CA GLY A 35 -18.33 -3.18 5.94
C GLY A 35 -19.15 -1.97 5.48
N GLU A 36 -19.14 -1.65 4.18
CA GLU A 36 -19.90 -0.49 3.65
C GLU A 36 -21.41 -0.75 3.52
N LEU A 37 -21.82 -2.01 3.42
CA LEU A 37 -23.23 -2.41 3.43
C LEU A 37 -23.79 -2.61 4.85
N GLY A 38 -22.98 -2.43 5.89
CA GLY A 38 -23.40 -2.60 7.28
C GLY A 38 -23.67 -4.06 7.66
N LEU A 39 -23.01 -5.01 6.98
CA LEU A 39 -23.10 -6.46 7.23
C LEU A 39 -22.02 -6.97 8.18
N SER A 40 -21.06 -6.12 8.56
CA SER A 40 -20.03 -6.42 9.56
C SER A 40 -20.59 -6.35 10.99
N ASP A 41 -19.90 -7.01 11.92
CA ASP A 41 -20.18 -6.90 13.36
C ASP A 41 -19.99 -5.44 13.84
N PRO A 42 -21.03 -4.78 14.41
CA PRO A 42 -20.94 -3.39 14.86
C PRO A 42 -20.01 -3.18 16.08
N GLY A 43 -19.60 -4.25 16.77
CA GLY A 43 -18.64 -4.20 17.87
C GLY A 43 -17.18 -4.34 17.44
N ARG A 44 -16.92 -4.40 16.13
CA ARG A 44 -15.58 -4.62 15.55
C ARG A 44 -15.30 -3.62 14.43
N PRO A 45 -14.02 -3.46 14.04
CA PRO A 45 -13.70 -2.71 12.83
C PRO A 45 -14.42 -3.29 11.60
N LYS A 46 -14.82 -2.43 10.67
CA LYS A 46 -15.50 -2.79 9.40
C LYS A 46 -14.80 -3.88 8.61
N GLY A 47 -13.48 -3.97 8.72
CA GLY A 47 -12.70 -5.05 8.14
C GLY A 47 -11.26 -5.00 8.59
N THR A 48 -10.68 -6.17 8.82
CA THR A 48 -9.29 -6.34 9.24
C THR A 48 -8.52 -7.18 8.23
N PHE A 49 -7.38 -6.67 7.77
CA PHE A 49 -6.56 -7.28 6.72
C PHE A 49 -5.11 -7.46 7.15
N LEU A 50 -4.54 -8.63 6.89
CA LEU A 50 -3.11 -8.88 7.00
C LEU A 50 -2.52 -9.18 5.63
N PHE A 51 -1.65 -8.30 5.15
CA PHE A 51 -0.97 -8.42 3.86
C PHE A 51 0.48 -8.87 4.08
N LEU A 52 0.79 -10.08 3.64
CA LEU A 52 2.09 -10.73 3.75
C LEU A 52 2.82 -10.67 2.40
N GLY A 53 4.14 -10.65 2.40
CA GLY A 53 4.95 -10.79 1.18
C GLY A 53 6.03 -9.71 1.04
N PRO A 54 6.75 -9.65 -0.09
CA PRO A 54 7.96 -8.82 -0.22
C PRO A 54 7.65 -7.32 -0.31
N THR A 55 8.67 -6.48 -0.17
CA THR A 55 8.55 -5.03 -0.37
C THR A 55 8.21 -4.69 -1.81
N GLY A 56 7.39 -3.65 -2.00
CA GLY A 56 7.10 -3.10 -3.33
C GLY A 56 6.21 -3.97 -4.22
N VAL A 57 5.38 -4.85 -3.65
CA VAL A 57 4.47 -5.71 -4.42
C VAL A 57 3.01 -5.24 -4.45
N GLY A 58 2.69 -4.15 -3.73
CA GLY A 58 1.35 -3.53 -3.74
C GLY A 58 0.56 -3.59 -2.42
N LYS A 59 1.15 -4.10 -1.32
CA LYS A 59 0.49 -4.20 0.00
C LYS A 59 -0.04 -2.85 0.51
N THR A 60 0.81 -1.82 0.49
CA THR A 60 0.42 -0.46 0.86
C THR A 60 -0.49 0.16 -0.20
N GLU A 61 -0.22 -0.08 -1.49
CA GLU A 61 -0.97 0.52 -2.59
C GLU A 61 -2.46 0.15 -2.54
N ILE A 62 -2.79 -1.14 -2.33
CA ILE A 62 -4.20 -1.55 -2.23
C ILE A 62 -4.92 -0.85 -1.08
N THR A 63 -4.23 -0.58 0.03
CA THR A 63 -4.76 0.14 1.19
C THR A 63 -5.09 1.59 0.84
N LEU A 64 -4.17 2.27 0.15
CA LEU A 64 -4.37 3.65 -0.29
C LEU A 64 -5.49 3.73 -1.32
N LEU A 65 -5.58 2.78 -2.24
CA LEU A 65 -6.64 2.71 -3.25
C LEU A 65 -8.02 2.44 -2.65
N ILE A 66 -8.13 1.54 -1.66
CA ILE A 66 -9.38 1.34 -0.93
C ILE A 66 -9.78 2.64 -0.22
N THR A 67 -8.83 3.30 0.43
CA THR A 67 -9.10 4.58 1.11
C THR A 67 -9.58 5.64 0.12
N GLU A 68 -8.90 5.78 -1.02
CA GLU A 68 -9.27 6.71 -2.10
C GLU A 68 -10.68 6.39 -2.60
N TYR A 69 -10.98 5.12 -2.82
CA TYR A 69 -12.25 4.71 -3.37
C TYR A 69 -13.42 5.04 -2.45
N ILE A 70 -13.30 4.65 -1.17
CA ILE A 70 -14.35 4.76 -0.16
C ILE A 70 -14.48 6.20 0.37
N PHE A 71 -13.36 6.83 0.72
CA PHE A 71 -13.36 8.10 1.43
C PHE A 71 -13.04 9.32 0.57
N LYS A 72 -12.58 9.13 -0.68
CA LYS A 72 -12.16 10.18 -1.64
C LYS A 72 -10.95 11.02 -1.22
N ASP A 73 -10.61 11.04 0.07
CA ASP A 73 -9.47 11.75 0.62
C ASP A 73 -8.59 10.80 1.47
N VAL A 74 -7.52 10.31 0.84
CA VAL A 74 -6.55 9.41 1.48
C VAL A 74 -5.82 10.11 2.62
N GLN A 75 -5.49 11.40 2.48
CA GLN A 75 -4.71 12.11 3.48
C GLN A 75 -5.52 12.37 4.74
N LYS A 76 -6.82 12.64 4.61
CA LYS A 76 -7.74 12.80 5.74
C LYS A 76 -8.01 11.46 6.42
N HIS A 77 -8.36 10.43 5.63
CA HIS A 77 -8.94 9.19 6.14
C HIS A 77 -7.98 8.00 6.24
N CYS A 78 -6.69 8.13 5.90
CA CYS A 78 -5.70 7.09 6.19
C CYS A 78 -4.59 7.62 7.10
N ILE A 79 -4.26 6.86 8.14
CA ILE A 79 -2.99 6.99 8.86
C ILE A 79 -2.12 5.79 8.54
N ARG A 80 -0.86 6.04 8.21
CA ARG A 80 0.18 5.01 8.14
C ARG A 80 1.06 5.13 9.36
N LEU A 81 1.18 4.05 10.10
CA LEU A 81 2.02 3.91 11.26
C LEU A 81 3.14 2.92 10.90
N ASP A 82 4.37 3.40 10.80
CA ASP A 82 5.54 2.56 10.54
C ASP A 82 5.98 1.88 11.83
N MET A 83 5.83 0.57 11.93
CA MET A 83 6.08 -0.15 13.18
C MET A 83 7.56 -0.20 13.58
N SER A 84 8.47 0.19 12.68
CA SER A 84 9.87 0.44 13.05
C SER A 84 10.02 1.62 14.01
N GLU A 85 9.11 2.59 13.99
CA GLU A 85 9.07 3.71 14.96
C GLU A 85 8.52 3.27 16.34
N TYR A 86 7.91 2.08 16.41
CA TYR A 86 7.23 1.55 17.58
C TYR A 86 7.95 0.34 18.21
N GLN A 87 9.26 0.24 18.04
CA GLN A 87 10.12 -0.84 18.55
C GLN A 87 10.34 -0.82 20.07
N ASN A 88 10.16 0.34 20.69
CA ASN A 88 10.42 0.53 22.13
C ASN A 88 9.12 0.86 22.87
N GLN A 89 9.03 0.50 24.15
CA GLN A 89 7.82 0.78 24.95
C GLN A 89 7.48 2.27 25.04
N GLU A 90 8.47 3.17 25.04
CA GLU A 90 8.28 4.62 25.09
C GLU A 90 7.52 5.18 23.87
N SER A 91 7.54 4.46 22.74
CA SER A 91 6.80 4.81 21.52
C SER A 91 5.28 4.78 21.72
N LEU A 92 4.79 4.12 22.78
CA LEU A 92 3.38 4.17 23.17
C LEU A 92 2.90 5.60 23.42
N GLY A 93 3.78 6.47 23.93
CA GLY A 93 3.47 7.89 24.10
C GLY A 93 3.23 8.62 22.78
N LEU A 94 3.88 8.19 21.68
CA LEU A 94 3.63 8.72 20.35
C LEU A 94 2.28 8.24 19.81
N LEU A 95 1.93 6.97 20.06
CA LEU A 95 0.69 6.36 19.61
C LEU A 95 -0.53 6.91 20.36
N LEU A 96 -0.50 6.85 21.69
CA LEU A 96 -1.65 7.08 22.59
C LEU A 96 -1.62 8.44 23.30
N GLY A 97 -0.47 9.11 23.32
CA GLY A 97 -0.25 10.31 24.13
C GLY A 97 0.65 10.02 25.34
N LYS A 98 1.38 11.04 25.80
CA LYS A 98 2.33 10.93 26.91
C LYS A 98 1.71 11.18 28.29
N ASP A 99 0.62 11.93 28.33
CA ASP A 99 -0.07 12.39 29.53
C ASP A 99 -1.52 12.79 29.18
N GLU A 100 -2.28 13.24 30.18
CA GLU A 100 -3.70 13.57 30.03
C GLU A 100 -3.97 14.72 29.04
N SER A 101 -2.96 15.54 28.72
CA SER A 101 -3.09 16.68 27.80
C SER A 101 -2.89 16.29 26.32
N SER A 102 -2.44 15.06 26.03
CA SER A 102 -2.11 14.61 24.68
C SER A 102 -2.86 13.35 24.29
N ARG A 103 -3.50 13.37 23.11
CA ARG A 103 -4.22 12.22 22.53
C ARG A 103 -3.36 11.33 21.61
N GLY A 104 -2.06 11.64 21.47
CA GLY A 104 -1.15 10.93 20.58
C GLY A 104 -1.52 11.01 19.09
N ASN A 105 -0.88 10.16 18.28
CA ASN A 105 -1.20 10.02 16.85
C ASN A 105 -2.62 9.48 16.63
N MET A 106 -3.07 8.55 17.47
CA MET A 106 -4.38 7.90 17.32
C MET A 106 -5.54 8.87 17.51
N GLY A 107 -5.54 9.67 18.58
CA GLY A 107 -6.60 10.65 18.80
C GLY A 107 -6.60 11.78 17.78
N ARG A 108 -5.42 12.32 17.43
CA ARG A 108 -5.33 13.34 16.37
C ARG A 108 -5.87 12.82 15.03
N PHE A 109 -5.57 11.57 14.70
CA PHE A 109 -6.08 10.96 13.48
C PHE A 109 -7.59 10.73 13.55
N TYR A 110 -8.09 10.20 14.67
CA TYR A 110 -9.51 9.98 14.88
C TYR A 110 -10.33 11.27 14.66
N ASP A 111 -9.86 12.38 15.23
CA ASP A 111 -10.49 13.69 15.10
C ASP A 111 -10.44 14.19 13.63
N ARG A 112 -9.27 14.09 12.99
CA ARG A 112 -9.08 14.46 11.56
C ARG A 112 -9.96 13.64 10.61
N ALA A 113 -10.07 12.34 10.88
CA ALA A 113 -10.79 11.38 10.05
C ALA A 113 -12.30 11.37 10.35
N GLU A 114 -12.77 12.20 11.28
CA GLU A 114 -14.18 12.28 11.70
C GLU A 114 -14.72 10.90 12.13
N GLY A 115 -13.89 10.16 12.88
CA GLY A 115 -14.27 8.87 13.43
C GLY A 115 -14.42 7.72 12.43
N ARG A 116 -13.94 7.87 11.19
CA ARG A 116 -13.94 6.79 10.18
C ARG A 116 -12.75 6.84 9.25
N GLY A 117 -12.20 5.69 8.86
CA GLY A 117 -11.06 5.68 7.96
C GLY A 117 -10.33 4.36 7.89
N VAL A 118 -9.04 4.43 7.59
CA VAL A 118 -8.13 3.29 7.46
C VAL A 118 -6.91 3.51 8.35
N ILE A 119 -6.60 2.53 9.18
CA ILE A 119 -5.37 2.49 9.97
C ILE A 119 -4.46 1.44 9.36
N LEU A 120 -3.32 1.87 8.82
CA LEU A 120 -2.31 1.02 8.23
C LEU A 120 -1.13 0.86 9.19
N PHE A 121 -0.97 -0.34 9.74
CA PHE A 121 0.21 -0.78 10.48
C PHE A 121 1.21 -1.39 9.49
N ASP A 122 2.25 -0.63 9.13
CA ASP A 122 3.25 -1.09 8.17
C ASP A 122 4.39 -1.82 8.89
N GLU A 123 4.83 -2.95 8.35
CA GLU A 123 5.88 -3.82 8.92
C GLU A 123 5.59 -4.27 10.36
N ILE A 124 4.39 -4.82 10.59
CA ILE A 124 3.87 -5.15 11.93
C ILE A 124 4.80 -6.03 12.79
N GLU A 125 5.65 -6.85 12.17
CA GLU A 125 6.68 -7.65 12.85
C GLU A 125 7.74 -6.83 13.59
N LYS A 126 7.86 -5.54 13.29
CA LYS A 126 8.82 -4.64 13.94
C LYS A 126 8.29 -4.02 15.22
N ALA A 127 6.99 -4.11 15.49
CA ALA A 127 6.40 -3.46 16.66
C ALA A 127 6.82 -4.15 17.96
N HIS A 128 6.97 -3.36 19.02
CA HIS A 128 7.16 -3.88 20.36
C HIS A 128 5.97 -4.77 20.79
N PRO A 129 6.17 -5.88 21.53
CA PRO A 129 5.06 -6.76 21.95
C PRO A 129 3.89 -6.05 22.64
N ARG A 130 4.18 -5.08 23.51
CA ARG A 130 3.13 -4.25 24.16
C ARG A 130 2.30 -3.42 23.18
N VAL A 131 2.87 -3.01 22.05
CA VAL A 131 2.15 -2.30 20.99
C VAL A 131 1.21 -3.28 20.27
N LEU A 132 1.69 -4.51 20.01
CA LEU A 132 0.85 -5.59 19.44
C LEU A 132 -0.32 -5.95 20.35
N ASP A 133 -0.14 -5.98 21.67
CA ASP A 133 -1.22 -6.25 22.62
C ASP A 133 -2.33 -5.18 22.57
N ILE A 134 -1.97 -3.92 22.38
CA ILE A 134 -2.95 -2.84 22.16
C ILE A 134 -3.66 -3.02 20.83
N PHE A 135 -2.96 -3.43 19.78
CA PHE A 135 -3.59 -3.69 18.48
C PHE A 135 -4.55 -4.89 18.52
N LEU A 136 -4.24 -5.93 19.30
CA LEU A 136 -5.20 -7.01 19.56
C LEU A 136 -6.53 -6.49 20.09
N GLN A 137 -6.49 -5.55 21.04
CA GLN A 137 -7.70 -4.91 21.56
C GLN A 137 -8.45 -4.13 20.47
N VAL A 138 -7.74 -3.45 19.58
CA VAL A 138 -8.34 -2.73 18.44
C VAL A 138 -9.02 -3.70 17.48
N LEU A 139 -8.36 -4.80 17.13
CA LEU A 139 -8.89 -5.83 16.22
C LEU A 139 -10.11 -6.55 16.81
N ASP A 140 -10.14 -6.73 18.14
CA ASP A 140 -11.19 -7.49 18.83
C ASP A 140 -12.44 -6.70 19.16
N ALA A 141 -12.25 -5.48 19.67
CA ALA A 141 -13.30 -4.69 20.29
C ALA A 141 -13.50 -3.34 19.61
N GLY A 142 -12.78 -3.06 18.51
CA GLY A 142 -12.92 -1.83 17.75
C GLY A 142 -12.74 -0.60 18.63
N ARG A 143 -11.84 -0.62 19.62
CA ARG A 143 -11.68 0.50 20.56
C ARG A 143 -10.25 0.64 21.04
N ILE A 144 -9.85 1.87 21.35
CA ILE A 144 -8.54 2.18 21.91
C ILE A 144 -8.68 3.32 22.93
N THR A 145 -8.00 3.21 24.07
CA THR A 145 -8.00 4.26 25.09
C THR A 145 -6.71 5.07 24.97
N VAL A 146 -6.84 6.38 24.79
CA VAL A 146 -5.70 7.32 24.75
C VAL A 146 -5.32 7.79 26.14
N ALA A 147 -4.15 8.41 26.29
CA ALA A 147 -3.62 8.85 27.58
C ALA A 147 -4.50 9.87 28.31
N SER A 148 -5.35 10.61 27.58
CA SER A 148 -6.37 11.51 28.15
C SER A 148 -7.54 10.78 28.84
N GLY A 149 -7.55 9.45 28.86
CA GLY A 149 -8.64 8.64 29.43
C GLY A 149 -9.84 8.43 28.50
N GLU A 150 -9.84 9.06 27.31
CA GLU A 150 -10.90 8.87 26.32
C GLU A 150 -10.74 7.54 25.59
N THR A 151 -11.84 6.79 25.46
CA THR A 151 -11.91 5.61 24.61
C THR A 151 -12.48 5.98 23.25
N LEU A 152 -11.66 5.85 22.21
CA LEU A 152 -12.03 6.09 20.81
C LEU A 152 -12.72 4.84 20.24
N ASN A 153 -13.82 5.04 19.50
CA ASN A 153 -14.56 3.97 18.82
C ASN A 153 -14.03 3.79 17.39
N LEU A 154 -13.34 2.69 17.14
CA LEU A 154 -12.75 2.32 15.87
C LEU A 154 -13.61 1.34 15.03
N CYS A 155 -14.88 1.11 15.36
CA CYS A 155 -15.74 0.21 14.59
C CYS A 155 -15.96 0.67 13.13
N GLU A 156 -15.94 1.98 12.88
CA GLU A 156 -16.05 2.58 11.53
C GLU A 156 -14.72 2.61 10.76
N PHE A 157 -13.69 1.89 11.24
CA PHE A 157 -12.38 1.84 10.59
C PHE A 157 -12.13 0.50 9.91
N TYR A 158 -11.37 0.55 8.83
CA TYR A 158 -10.64 -0.60 8.31
C TYR A 158 -9.25 -0.65 8.92
N ILE A 159 -8.84 -1.82 9.37
CA ILE A 159 -7.51 -2.04 9.93
C ILE A 159 -6.70 -2.88 8.94
N VAL A 160 -5.55 -2.36 8.51
CA VAL A 160 -4.65 -3.09 7.62
C VAL A 160 -3.30 -3.22 8.31
N ALA A 161 -2.76 -4.44 8.34
CA ALA A 161 -1.39 -4.71 8.70
C ALA A 161 -0.63 -5.21 7.47
N THR A 162 0.61 -4.73 7.28
CA THR A 162 1.52 -5.30 6.30
C THR A 162 2.69 -5.96 7.03
N SER A 163 3.24 -7.00 6.42
CA SER A 163 4.46 -7.63 6.91
C SER A 163 5.31 -8.15 5.77
N ASN A 164 6.62 -8.16 5.98
CA ASN A 164 7.58 -8.75 5.07
C ASN A 164 7.99 -10.18 5.49
N ILE A 165 7.34 -10.77 6.50
CA ILE A 165 7.57 -12.16 6.91
C ILE A 165 7.37 -13.12 5.72
N GLY A 166 8.29 -14.07 5.58
CA GLY A 166 8.25 -15.09 4.53
C GLY A 166 8.64 -14.58 3.13
N ALA A 167 9.11 -13.34 2.99
CA ALA A 167 9.53 -12.78 1.71
C ALA A 167 10.68 -13.56 1.02
N ASP A 168 11.60 -14.11 1.81
CA ASP A 168 12.71 -14.93 1.30
C ASP A 168 12.25 -16.33 0.91
N ALA A 169 11.37 -16.94 1.71
CA ALA A 169 10.78 -18.25 1.40
C ALA A 169 9.98 -18.26 0.09
N LEU A 170 9.35 -17.13 -0.27
CA LEU A 170 8.72 -16.95 -1.58
C LEU A 170 9.69 -17.15 -2.76
N MET A 171 11.00 -16.99 -2.56
CA MET A 171 11.99 -17.25 -3.61
C MET A 171 12.26 -18.73 -3.80
N GLU A 172 12.28 -19.50 -2.71
CA GLU A 172 12.61 -20.92 -2.70
C GLU A 172 11.42 -21.76 -3.19
N LEU A 173 10.20 -21.31 -2.88
CA LEU A 173 8.96 -22.03 -3.19
C LEU A 173 8.30 -21.61 -4.51
N LYS A 174 9.04 -20.97 -5.44
CA LYS A 174 8.48 -20.45 -6.71
C LYS A 174 7.79 -21.52 -7.58
N ASN A 175 8.20 -22.77 -7.46
CA ASN A 175 7.64 -23.90 -8.22
C ASN A 175 6.58 -24.69 -7.43
N SER A 176 6.27 -24.27 -6.22
CA SER A 176 5.29 -24.93 -5.36
C SER A 176 3.88 -24.43 -5.65
N PRO A 177 2.83 -25.24 -5.43
CA PRO A 177 1.45 -24.79 -5.52
C PRO A 177 1.20 -23.58 -4.61
N MET A 178 0.45 -22.59 -5.08
CA MET A 178 0.22 -21.34 -4.33
C MET A 178 -0.38 -21.60 -2.93
N ALA A 179 -1.30 -22.56 -2.81
CA ALA A 179 -1.87 -22.92 -1.50
C ALA A 179 -0.80 -23.42 -0.50
N THR A 180 0.21 -24.16 -0.97
CA THR A 180 1.33 -24.61 -0.15
C THR A 180 2.21 -23.43 0.28
N VAL A 181 2.47 -22.51 -0.64
CA VAL A 181 3.22 -21.27 -0.37
C VAL A 181 2.49 -20.41 0.66
N GLU A 182 1.19 -20.19 0.49
CA GLU A 182 0.38 -19.41 1.41
C GLU A 182 0.40 -20.00 2.82
N ARG A 183 0.14 -21.31 2.94
CA ARG A 183 0.16 -21.99 4.24
C ARG A 183 1.50 -21.86 4.94
N PHE A 184 2.60 -22.08 4.22
CA PHE A 184 3.95 -21.95 4.79
C PHE A 184 4.23 -20.53 5.32
N ILE A 185 3.83 -19.51 4.57
CA ILE A 185 4.04 -18.12 4.97
C ILE A 185 3.13 -17.73 6.14
N GLU A 186 1.89 -18.24 6.16
CA GLU A 186 1.01 -18.06 7.32
C GLU A 186 1.58 -18.73 8.58
N ASP A 187 2.17 -19.93 8.47
CA ASP A 187 2.82 -20.62 9.60
C ASP A 187 4.03 -19.81 10.13
N LEU A 188 4.85 -19.24 9.24
CA LEU A 188 5.94 -18.33 9.63
C LEU A 188 5.40 -17.06 10.30
N ALA A 189 4.34 -16.46 9.75
CA ALA A 189 3.73 -15.28 10.33
C ALA A 189 3.10 -15.56 11.70
N ALA A 190 2.53 -16.76 11.90
CA ALA A 190 2.00 -17.20 13.18
C ALA A 190 3.11 -17.36 14.23
N ALA A 191 4.27 -17.88 13.84
CA ALA A 191 5.41 -18.03 14.73
C ALA A 191 5.96 -16.67 15.20
N GLU A 192 6.02 -15.68 14.31
CA GLU A 192 6.57 -14.35 14.62
C GLU A 192 5.57 -13.42 15.33
N LEU A 193 4.32 -13.33 14.83
CA LEU A 193 3.32 -12.39 15.34
C LEU A 193 2.40 -12.99 16.41
N ARG A 194 2.53 -14.29 16.68
CA ARG A 194 1.65 -15.13 17.51
C ARG A 194 0.33 -15.51 16.80
N PRO A 195 -0.13 -16.78 16.92
CA PRO A 195 -1.35 -17.24 16.26
C PRO A 195 -2.61 -16.44 16.61
N GLU A 196 -2.72 -15.97 17.85
CA GLU A 196 -3.85 -15.19 18.33
C GLU A 196 -4.00 -13.85 17.62
N VAL A 197 -2.91 -13.24 17.15
CA VAL A 197 -2.92 -12.01 16.35
C VAL A 197 -3.45 -12.31 14.95
N LEU A 198 -2.91 -13.34 14.31
CA LEU A 198 -3.33 -13.75 12.96
C LEU A 198 -4.81 -14.12 12.89
N ALA A 199 -5.35 -14.71 13.97
CA ALA A 199 -6.75 -15.13 14.04
C ALA A 199 -7.74 -13.96 14.07
N ARG A 200 -7.30 -12.72 14.33
CA ARG A 200 -8.19 -11.54 14.39
C ARG A 200 -8.35 -10.83 13.05
N PHE A 201 -7.57 -11.21 12.05
CA PHE A 201 -7.71 -10.68 10.70
C PHE A 201 -8.81 -11.43 9.94
N ASN A 202 -9.80 -10.71 9.39
CA ASN A 202 -10.84 -11.31 8.55
C ASN A 202 -10.23 -11.97 7.32
N VAL A 203 -9.22 -11.30 6.73
CA VAL A 203 -8.54 -11.76 5.53
C VAL A 203 -7.03 -11.63 5.71
N ARG A 204 -6.34 -12.75 5.48
CA ARG A 204 -4.90 -12.81 5.30
C ARG A 204 -4.62 -13.05 3.82
N CYS A 205 -3.74 -12.26 3.21
CA CYS A 205 -3.38 -12.40 1.80
C CYS A 205 -1.86 -12.38 1.65
N VAL A 206 -1.33 -13.36 0.92
CA VAL A 206 0.08 -13.39 0.53
C VAL A 206 0.24 -12.77 -0.85
N PHE A 207 0.97 -11.67 -0.92
CA PHE A 207 1.34 -11.01 -2.15
C PHE A 207 2.55 -11.70 -2.78
N GLN A 208 2.51 -11.87 -4.09
CA GLN A 208 3.58 -12.50 -4.86
C GLN A 208 4.57 -11.46 -5.38
N LYS A 209 5.78 -11.93 -5.72
CA LYS A 209 6.73 -11.08 -6.46
C LYS A 209 6.16 -10.74 -7.83
N LEU A 210 6.31 -9.47 -8.20
CA LEU A 210 5.89 -8.99 -9.50
C LEU A 210 6.79 -9.59 -10.59
N GLY A 211 6.19 -10.33 -11.51
CA GLY A 211 6.87 -10.81 -12.71
C GLY A 211 7.18 -9.67 -13.68
N TYR A 212 8.03 -9.94 -14.68
CA TYR A 212 8.49 -8.93 -15.63
C TYR A 212 7.34 -8.21 -16.37
N ALA A 213 6.29 -8.94 -16.77
CA ALA A 213 5.11 -8.35 -17.41
C ALA A 213 4.40 -7.34 -16.50
N ALA A 214 4.21 -7.68 -15.22
CA ALA A 214 3.63 -6.79 -14.23
C ALA A 214 4.53 -5.56 -13.99
N GLN A 215 5.84 -5.75 -13.88
CA GLN A 215 6.81 -4.66 -13.75
C GLN A 215 6.74 -3.69 -14.92
N LYS A 216 6.65 -4.20 -16.16
CA LYS A 216 6.53 -3.41 -17.39
C LYS A 216 5.23 -2.62 -17.44
N GLN A 217 4.11 -3.23 -17.03
CA GLN A 217 2.83 -2.53 -16.92
C GLN A 217 2.87 -1.42 -15.86
N ILE A 218 3.50 -1.66 -14.71
CA ILE A 218 3.69 -0.62 -13.68
C ILE A 218 4.58 0.50 -14.21
N ALA A 219 5.67 0.18 -14.92
CA ALA A 219 6.52 1.17 -15.58
C ALA A 219 5.71 2.04 -16.55
N GLN A 220 4.82 1.43 -17.35
CA GLN A 220 3.94 2.15 -18.27
C GLN A 220 2.99 3.10 -17.53
N ILE A 221 2.40 2.67 -16.42
CA ILE A 221 1.52 3.52 -15.60
C ILE A 221 2.29 4.73 -15.05
N MET A 222 3.50 4.52 -14.51
CA MET A 222 4.32 5.61 -13.96
C MET A 222 4.78 6.57 -15.04
N LEU A 223 5.20 6.03 -16.20
CA LEU A 223 5.56 6.82 -17.37
C LEU A 223 4.39 7.70 -17.81
N ASN A 224 3.20 7.12 -17.99
CA ASN A 224 2.01 7.88 -18.42
C ASN A 224 1.65 9.02 -17.48
N LYS A 225 1.80 8.82 -16.15
CA LYS A 225 1.59 9.88 -15.15
C LYS A 225 2.57 11.04 -15.36
N GLU A 226 3.86 10.76 -15.57
CA GLU A 226 4.87 11.79 -15.80
C GLU A 226 4.69 12.47 -17.16
N LEU A 227 4.40 11.71 -18.24
CA LEU A 227 4.12 12.29 -19.56
C LEU A 227 2.93 13.26 -19.51
N LYS A 228 1.86 12.89 -18.79
CA LYS A 228 0.70 13.78 -18.58
C LYS A 228 1.10 15.07 -17.87
N LEU A 229 1.96 14.99 -16.84
CA LEU A 229 2.46 16.15 -16.10
C LEU A 229 3.33 17.05 -17.00
N LEU A 230 4.25 16.46 -17.76
CA LEU A 230 5.14 17.17 -18.68
C LEU A 230 4.38 17.84 -19.82
N ARG A 231 3.34 17.18 -20.34
CA ARG A 231 2.43 17.79 -21.33
C ARG A 231 1.74 19.03 -20.81
N GLY A 232 1.31 19.02 -19.54
CA GLY A 232 0.75 20.20 -18.87
C GLY A 232 1.75 21.37 -18.74
N LYS A 233 3.05 21.12 -18.90
CA LYS A 233 4.12 22.11 -18.92
C LYS A 233 4.61 22.47 -20.34
N GLY A 234 3.95 21.97 -21.38
CA GLY A 234 4.30 22.26 -22.78
C GLY A 234 5.26 21.27 -23.44
N TYR A 235 5.59 20.15 -22.79
CA TYR A 235 6.44 19.10 -23.36
C TYR A 235 5.58 17.93 -23.85
N ASP A 236 5.31 17.85 -25.16
CA ASP A 236 4.49 16.76 -25.72
C ASP A 236 5.37 15.56 -26.09
N LEU A 237 5.37 14.56 -25.21
CA LEU A 237 6.25 13.40 -25.30
C LEU A 237 5.44 12.11 -25.41
N LYS A 238 5.90 11.20 -26.27
CA LYS A 238 5.34 9.86 -26.43
C LYS A 238 6.40 8.80 -26.14
N ALA A 239 5.99 7.67 -25.58
CA ALA A 239 6.89 6.56 -25.34
C ALA A 239 7.19 5.82 -26.66
N GLY A 240 8.48 5.65 -26.98
CA GLY A 240 8.97 4.91 -28.12
C GLY A 240 9.70 3.61 -27.73
N PRO A 241 10.51 3.06 -28.65
CA PRO A 241 11.20 1.79 -28.45
C PRO A 241 12.13 1.79 -27.23
N GLY A 242 12.14 0.66 -26.49
CA GLY A 242 13.06 0.41 -25.37
C GLY A 242 12.80 1.23 -24.10
N VAL A 243 11.91 2.22 -24.11
CA VAL A 243 11.65 3.09 -22.95
C VAL A 243 11.22 2.28 -21.73
N LEU A 244 10.20 1.43 -21.88
CA LEU A 244 9.69 0.63 -20.77
C LEU A 244 10.73 -0.37 -20.26
N ASP A 245 11.50 -0.97 -21.17
CA ASP A 245 12.52 -1.97 -20.80
C ASP A 245 13.65 -1.30 -20.01
N LEU A 246 14.06 -0.09 -20.40
CA LEU A 246 15.00 0.73 -19.65
C LEU A 246 14.46 1.11 -18.27
N LEU A 247 13.20 1.55 -18.19
CA LEU A 247 12.57 1.90 -16.92
C LEU A 247 12.47 0.70 -15.98
N VAL A 248 12.15 -0.49 -16.49
CA VAL A 248 12.15 -1.72 -15.67
C VAL A 248 13.56 -2.06 -15.21
N ALA A 249 14.55 -2.02 -16.09
CA ALA A 249 15.94 -2.32 -15.76
C ALA A 249 16.51 -1.39 -14.67
N GLN A 250 16.10 -0.11 -14.66
CA GLN A 250 16.58 0.88 -13.68
C GLN A 250 15.64 1.07 -12.47
N GLY A 251 14.38 0.68 -12.59
CA GLY A 251 13.33 0.95 -11.61
C GLY A 251 13.01 -0.22 -10.69
N VAL A 252 13.51 -1.42 -11.01
CA VAL A 252 13.36 -2.63 -10.19
C VAL A 252 14.64 -2.91 -9.44
N GLU A 253 14.54 -2.97 -8.11
CA GLU A 253 15.65 -3.41 -7.26
C GLU A 253 15.36 -4.74 -6.58
N PRO A 254 16.38 -5.60 -6.36
CA PRO A 254 16.19 -6.89 -5.70
C PRO A 254 15.50 -6.81 -4.33
N ARG A 255 15.78 -5.77 -3.55
CA ARG A 255 15.23 -5.58 -2.19
C ARG A 255 13.99 -4.68 -2.12
N LEU A 256 13.89 -3.68 -3.01
CA LEU A 256 12.81 -2.68 -2.96
C LEU A 256 11.68 -2.94 -3.96
N GLY A 257 11.81 -3.95 -4.83
CA GLY A 257 10.83 -4.24 -5.88
C GLY A 257 10.67 -3.05 -6.82
N VAL A 258 9.43 -2.71 -7.20
CA VAL A 258 9.12 -1.57 -8.10
C VAL A 258 9.00 -0.23 -7.37
N ARG A 259 9.36 -0.13 -6.09
CA ARG A 259 9.17 1.10 -5.28
C ARG A 259 9.83 2.33 -5.90
N ARG A 260 10.95 2.15 -6.63
CA ARG A 260 11.66 3.24 -7.32
C ARG A 260 11.09 3.58 -8.69
N MET A 261 10.18 2.77 -9.25
CA MET A 261 9.70 2.92 -10.62
C MET A 261 9.17 4.33 -10.92
N ARG A 262 8.43 4.93 -9.98
CA ARG A 262 7.96 6.31 -10.10
C ARG A 262 9.13 7.29 -10.23
N ALA A 263 10.05 7.28 -9.26
CA ALA A 263 11.20 8.17 -9.25
C ALA A 263 12.10 7.96 -10.48
N THR A 264 12.26 6.71 -10.94
CA THR A 264 13.01 6.35 -12.15
C THR A 264 12.36 6.92 -13.40
N ALA A 265 11.03 6.81 -13.54
CA ALA A 265 10.29 7.40 -14.66
C ALA A 265 10.39 8.93 -14.66
N GLU A 266 10.18 9.56 -13.50
CA GLU A 266 10.32 11.01 -13.33
C GLU A 266 11.73 11.49 -13.69
N ALA A 267 12.77 10.85 -13.14
CA ALA A 267 14.16 11.23 -13.38
C ALA A 267 14.55 11.09 -14.85
N ASN A 268 14.21 9.97 -15.50
CA ASN A 268 14.55 9.73 -16.90
C ASN A 268 13.84 10.69 -17.86
N CYS A 269 12.54 10.94 -17.66
CA CYS A 269 11.80 11.86 -18.53
C CYS A 269 12.30 13.30 -18.37
N ARG A 270 12.51 13.75 -17.12
CA ARG A 270 13.01 15.10 -16.83
C ARG A 270 14.45 15.28 -17.31
N HIS A 271 15.27 14.24 -17.23
CA HIS A 271 16.61 14.25 -17.82
C HIS A 271 16.54 14.49 -19.33
N ALA A 272 15.73 13.71 -20.06
CA ALA A 272 15.59 13.85 -21.51
C ALA A 272 15.17 15.28 -21.92
N VAL A 273 14.19 15.86 -21.22
CA VAL A 273 13.75 17.24 -21.44
C VAL A 273 14.86 18.25 -21.13
N ARG A 274 15.57 18.08 -20.01
CA ARG A 274 16.66 18.97 -19.60
C ARG A 274 17.78 18.98 -20.63
N GLU A 275 18.23 17.81 -21.09
CA GLU A 275 19.30 17.72 -22.08
C GLU A 275 18.89 18.33 -23.43
N ALA A 276 17.64 18.12 -23.86
CA ALA A 276 17.12 18.75 -25.07
C ALA A 276 17.09 20.29 -24.95
N LEU A 277 16.64 20.83 -23.82
CA LEU A 277 16.65 22.27 -23.55
C LEU A 277 18.07 22.85 -23.58
N MET A 278 19.01 22.21 -22.89
CA MET A 278 20.41 22.66 -22.83
C MET A 278 21.09 22.62 -24.20
N ALA A 279 20.73 21.67 -25.05
CA ALA A 279 21.26 21.53 -26.40
C ALA A 279 20.52 22.37 -27.47
N GLY A 280 19.49 23.14 -27.09
CA GLY A 280 18.65 23.90 -28.04
C GLY A 280 17.88 23.01 -29.03
N ARG A 281 17.57 21.76 -28.64
CA ARG A 281 16.85 20.78 -29.47
C ARG A 281 15.34 20.78 -29.18
N PRO A 282 14.51 20.18 -30.06
CA PRO A 282 13.09 19.98 -29.79
C PRO A 282 12.84 19.25 -28.47
N THR A 283 11.87 19.75 -27.70
CA THR A 283 11.47 19.19 -26.39
C THR A 283 10.16 18.41 -26.44
N SER A 284 9.65 18.20 -27.65
CA SER A 284 8.49 17.36 -27.96
C SER A 284 8.89 16.32 -28.99
N GLY A 285 8.26 15.15 -28.96
CA GLY A 285 8.59 14.04 -29.84
C GLY A 285 8.46 12.68 -29.15
N THR A 286 9.24 11.72 -29.64
CA THR A 286 9.25 10.34 -29.16
C THR A 286 10.45 10.10 -28.24
N LEU A 287 10.21 9.64 -27.01
CA LEU A 287 11.25 9.16 -26.13
C LEU A 287 11.76 7.80 -26.62
N VAL A 288 13.06 7.66 -26.76
CA VAL A 288 13.74 6.41 -27.13
C VAL A 288 14.82 6.11 -26.11
N ALA A 289 15.02 4.82 -25.79
CA ALA A 289 16.12 4.40 -24.93
C ALA A 289 17.42 4.27 -25.74
N GLU A 290 18.42 5.10 -25.44
CA GLU A 290 19.73 5.10 -26.09
C GLU A 290 20.84 5.23 -25.05
N ASN A 291 21.88 4.38 -25.14
CA ASN A 291 23.05 4.42 -24.25
C ASN A 291 22.70 4.46 -22.74
N GLY A 292 21.60 3.79 -22.34
CA GLY A 292 21.16 3.73 -20.95
C GLY A 292 20.35 4.96 -20.47
N HIS A 293 19.99 5.88 -21.36
CA HIS A 293 19.19 7.07 -21.04
C HIS A 293 18.01 7.22 -22.00
N LEU A 294 17.02 8.02 -21.60
CA LEU A 294 15.97 8.46 -22.51
C LEU A 294 16.40 9.70 -23.29
N VAL A 295 16.20 9.66 -24.60
CA VAL A 295 16.50 10.76 -25.54
C VAL A 295 15.22 11.10 -26.31
N ILE A 296 15.02 12.39 -26.62
CA ILE A 296 13.86 12.86 -27.41
C ILE A 296 14.25 12.84 -28.89
N HIS A 297 13.51 12.07 -29.68
CA HIS A 297 13.57 12.10 -31.14
C HIS A 297 12.39 12.94 -31.66
N PRO A 298 12.61 13.87 -32.60
CA PRO A 298 11.54 14.67 -33.19
C PRO A 298 10.48 13.82 -33.90
#